data_AF-A0A975BMW2-F1
#
_entry.id   AF-A0A975BMW2-F1
#
_cell.length_a   1.000
_cell.length_b   1.000
_cell.length_c   1.000
_cell.angle_alpha   90.00
_cell.angle_beta   90.00
_cell.angle_gamma   90.00
#
_symmetry.space_group_name_H-M   'P 1'
#
loop_
_entity.id
_entity.type
_entity.pdbx_description
1 polymer ?
#
loop_
_entity_poly.entity_id
_entity_poly.type
_entity_poly.pdbx_seq_one_letter_code
_entity_poly.pdbx_strand_id
1 'polypeptide(L)'
;MLVRFRYHIITKTGDGETHLIAEDCQVLGFAGSPASTEWTDADIVEKLIRAKPEANVSRDQAVHFLNKLIDSFEMLWYSLTEAAEEKNGKKLLRAHARVRKASQGRGVQYQVKPHLPPDVLRAYVYLPLK
;
A
#
# COMPACT_ATOMS: atom_id res chain seq x y z
N MET A 1 -7.56 -2.95 3.83
CA MET A 1 -7.60 -2.63 2.39
C MET A 1 -6.48 -3.38 1.68
N LEU A 2 -6.74 -3.91 0.49
CA LEU A 2 -5.73 -4.43 -0.43
C LEU A 2 -5.38 -3.30 -1.41
N VAL A 3 -4.13 -2.85 -1.37
CA VAL A 3 -3.63 -1.73 -2.17
C VAL A 3 -2.46 -2.22 -3.01
N ARG A 4 -2.50 -1.93 -4.31
CA ARG A 4 -1.40 -2.19 -5.23
C ARG A 4 -0.65 -0.90 -5.51
N PHE A 5 0.61 -0.91 -5.13
CA PHE A 5 1.58 0.11 -5.49
C PHE A 5 2.27 -0.28 -6.79
N ARG A 6 2.44 0.69 -7.69
CA ARG A 6 3.13 0.52 -8.96
C ARG A 6 4.35 1.43 -8.98
N TYR A 7 5.48 0.93 -9.46
CA TYR A 7 6.75 1.64 -9.48
C TYR A 7 7.43 1.52 -10.83
N HIS A 8 8.00 2.64 -11.29
CA HIS A 8 9.00 2.64 -12.34
C HIS A 8 10.38 2.57 -11.72
N ILE A 9 11.10 1.49 -12.00
CA ILE A 9 12.51 1.34 -11.67
C ILE A 9 13.31 1.77 -12.90
N ILE A 10 14.00 2.90 -12.76
CA ILE A 10 14.83 3.49 -13.79
C ILE A 10 16.27 3.12 -13.48
N THR A 11 16.95 2.50 -14.45
CA THR A 11 18.36 2.17 -14.35
C THR A 11 19.12 2.95 -15.42
N LYS A 12 20.04 3.80 -15.00
CA LYS A 12 20.91 4.57 -15.90
C LYS A 12 22.32 3.98 -15.86
N THR A 13 22.86 3.72 -17.05
CA THR A 13 24.20 3.22 -17.30
C THR A 13 24.89 4.11 -18.33
N GLY A 14 26.20 3.91 -18.56
CA GLY A 14 26.90 4.61 -19.63
C GLY A 14 26.31 4.37 -21.02
N ASP A 15 25.69 3.20 -21.22
CA ASP A 15 25.13 2.77 -22.50
C ASP A 15 23.66 3.20 -22.70
N GLY A 16 23.05 3.85 -21.70
CA GLY A 16 21.68 4.37 -21.77
C GLY A 16 20.82 4.12 -20.53
N GLU A 17 19.52 4.37 -20.69
CA GLU A 17 18.50 4.28 -19.65
C GLU A 17 17.52 3.13 -19.93
N THR A 18 17.22 2.33 -18.91
CA THR A 18 16.23 1.23 -18.99
C THR A 18 15.16 1.41 -17.93
N HIS A 19 13.92 1.05 -18.30
CA HIS A 19 12.75 1.20 -17.45
C HIS A 19 12.13 -0.18 -17.18
N LEU A 20 11.96 -0.49 -15.90
CA LEU A 20 11.22 -1.67 -15.45
C LEU A 20 10.01 -1.23 -14.63
N ILE A 21 8.95 -2.03 -14.69
CA ILE A 21 7.78 -1.85 -13.83
C ILE A 21 7.84 -2.89 -12.71
N ALA A 22 7.57 -2.45 -11.49
CA ALA A 22 7.39 -3.31 -10.34
C ALA A 22 6.04 -3.04 -9.69
N GLU A 23 5.34 -4.10 -9.33
CA GLU A 23 4.10 -4.03 -8.55
C GLU A 23 4.35 -4.57 -7.14
N ASP A 24 3.76 -3.92 -6.14
CA ASP A 24 3.82 -4.32 -4.74
C ASP A 24 2.40 -4.27 -4.14
N CYS A 25 1.85 -5.44 -3.82
CA CYS A 25 0.53 -5.58 -3.21
C CYS A 25 0.67 -5.63 -1.69
N GLN A 26 0.09 -4.64 -1.01
CA GLN A 26 0.14 -4.50 0.43
C GLN A 26 -1.27 -4.55 1.02
N VAL A 27 -1.35 -5.11 2.21
CA VAL A 27 -2.54 -5.00 3.03
C VAL A 27 -2.32 -3.90 4.06
N LEU A 28 -3.17 -2.88 4.02
CA LEU A 28 -3.13 -1.77 4.96
C LEU A 28 -4.42 -1.74 5.79
N GLY A 29 -4.33 -1.33 7.05
CA GLY A 29 -5.47 -1.15 7.93
C GLY A 29 -5.33 0.10 8.77
N PHE A 30 -6.46 0.66 9.16
CA PHE A 30 -6.55 1.75 10.10
C PHE A 30 -7.78 1.55 11.00
N ALA A 31 -7.74 2.14 12.19
CA ALA A 31 -8.86 2.22 13.10
C ALA A 31 -9.41 3.66 13.15
N GLY A 32 -10.61 3.79 13.70
CA GLY A 32 -11.29 5.09 13.83
C GLY A 32 -12.02 5.54 12.58
N SER A 33 -12.37 6.83 12.53
CA SER A 33 -12.99 7.43 11.36
C SER A 33 -11.92 7.75 10.29
N PRO A 34 -12.26 7.78 8.99
CA PRO A 34 -11.27 8.18 7.98
C PRO A 34 -10.75 9.62 8.14
N ALA A 35 -11.49 10.50 8.83
CA ALA A 35 -11.06 11.85 9.20
C ALA A 35 -10.07 11.88 10.39
N SER A 36 -9.94 10.76 11.11
CA SER A 36 -9.06 10.58 12.28
C SER A 36 -8.41 9.20 12.22
N THR A 37 -7.78 8.88 11.08
CA THR A 37 -7.25 7.54 10.83
C THR A 37 -6.07 7.22 11.74
N GLU A 38 -6.22 6.18 12.54
CA GLU A 38 -5.12 5.58 13.28
C GLU A 38 -4.61 4.38 12.48
N TRP A 39 -3.61 4.61 11.62
CA TRP A 39 -2.97 3.55 10.85
C TRP A 39 -2.45 2.45 11.77
N THR A 40 -2.82 1.22 11.47
CA THR A 40 -2.59 0.06 12.33
C THR A 40 -1.39 -0.74 11.84
N ASP A 41 -0.64 -1.35 12.76
CA ASP A 41 0.50 -2.19 12.44
C ASP A 41 0.12 -3.41 11.59
N ALA A 42 1.03 -3.81 10.70
CA ALA A 42 0.84 -4.92 9.77
C ALA A 42 0.44 -6.23 10.48
N ASP A 43 1.02 -6.51 11.64
CA ASP A 43 0.73 -7.72 12.43
C ASP A 43 -0.74 -7.77 12.92
N ILE A 44 -1.30 -6.61 13.28
CA ILE A 44 -2.70 -6.52 13.70
C ILE A 44 -3.61 -6.69 12.48
N VAL A 45 -3.25 -6.06 11.36
CA VAL A 45 -3.99 -6.19 10.11
C VAL A 45 -4.00 -7.64 9.62
N GLU A 46 -2.88 -8.35 9.72
CA GLU A 46 -2.81 -9.78 9.38
C GLU A 46 -3.71 -10.62 10.29
N LYS A 47 -3.71 -10.36 11.60
CA LYS A 47 -4.62 -11.04 12.54
C LYS A 47 -6.09 -10.80 12.17
N LEU A 48 -6.46 -9.56 11.83
CA LEU A 48 -7.83 -9.21 11.44
C LEU A 48 -8.27 -9.89 10.15
N ILE A 49 -7.40 -9.97 9.13
CA ILE A 49 -7.73 -10.68 7.89
C ILE A 49 -7.99 -12.16 8.12
N ARG A 50 -7.28 -12.78 9.08
CA ARG A 50 -7.45 -14.19 9.44
C ARG A 50 -8.58 -14.42 10.45
N ALA A 51 -9.16 -13.36 11.01
CA ALA A 51 -10.21 -13.48 12.01
C ALA A 51 -11.46 -14.14 11.40
N LYS A 52 -12.09 -15.03 12.18
CA LYS A 52 -13.37 -15.62 11.81
C LYS A 52 -14.49 -14.68 12.24
N PRO A 53 -15.46 -14.35 11.37
CA PRO A 53 -16.61 -13.58 11.77
C PRO A 53 -17.46 -14.39 12.76
N GLU A 54 -17.77 -13.80 13.91
CA GLU A 54 -18.63 -14.44 14.93
C GLU A 54 -20.12 -14.19 14.67
N ALA A 55 -20.45 -13.15 13.90
CA ALA A 55 -21.82 -12.79 13.56
C ALA A 55 -21.91 -12.16 12.17
N ASN A 56 -23.08 -12.29 11.56
CA ASN A 56 -23.42 -11.53 10.35
C ASN A 56 -23.91 -10.13 10.72
N VAL A 57 -23.53 -9.15 9.90
CA VAL A 57 -24.07 -7.79 9.97
C VAL A 57 -25.36 -7.69 9.16
N SER A 58 -26.28 -6.82 9.56
CA SER A 58 -27.46 -6.54 8.73
C SER A 58 -27.03 -5.83 7.43
N ARG A 59 -27.84 -5.98 6.38
CA ARG A 59 -27.57 -5.32 5.09
C ARG A 59 -27.45 -3.81 5.25
N ASP A 60 -28.37 -3.20 5.99
CA ASP A 60 -28.38 -1.74 6.21
C ASP A 60 -27.13 -1.28 6.95
N GLN A 61 -26.68 -2.05 7.95
CA GLN A 61 -25.46 -1.76 8.67
C GLN A 61 -24.23 -1.86 7.75
N ALA A 62 -24.14 -2.92 6.93
CA ALA A 62 -23.05 -3.09 5.97
C ALA A 62 -22.98 -1.93 4.98
N VAL A 63 -24.13 -1.55 4.39
CA VAL A 63 -24.22 -0.42 3.45
C VAL A 63 -23.82 0.90 4.13
N HIS A 64 -24.30 1.15 5.34
CA HIS A 64 -23.97 2.36 6.10
C HIS A 64 -22.47 2.54 6.33
N PHE A 65 -21.78 1.49 6.79
CA PHE A 65 -20.35 1.56 7.04
C PHE A 65 -19.52 1.66 5.76
N LEU A 66 -19.94 0.98 4.68
CA LEU A 66 -19.28 1.09 3.38
C LEU A 66 -19.44 2.49 2.80
N ASN A 67 -20.62 3.10 2.87
CA ASN A 67 -20.84 4.47 2.39
C ASN A 67 -19.97 5.46 3.18
N LYS A 68 -19.92 5.34 4.51
CA LYS A 68 -19.01 6.19 5.32
C LYS A 68 -17.54 6.08 4.89
N LEU A 69 -17.08 4.87 4.56
CA LEU A 69 -15.73 4.67 4.07
C LEU A 69 -15.52 5.33 2.70
N ILE A 70 -16.48 5.17 1.77
CA ILE A 70 -16.43 5.74 0.42
C ILE A 70 -16.45 7.28 0.49
N ASP A 71 -17.38 7.85 1.26
CA ASP A 71 -17.57 9.30 1.39
C ASP A 71 -16.33 10.01 1.96
N SER A 72 -15.54 9.29 2.75
CA SER A 72 -14.34 9.84 3.38
C SER A 72 -13.05 9.35 2.73
N PHE A 73 -13.13 8.65 1.60
CA PHE A 73 -11.99 7.97 0.98
C PHE A 73 -10.94 8.96 0.46
N GLU A 74 -11.36 10.14 0.00
CA GLU A 74 -10.44 11.17 -0.48
C GLU A 74 -9.39 11.55 0.57
N MET A 75 -9.76 11.51 1.86
CA MET A 75 -8.84 11.82 2.97
C MET A 75 -7.72 10.79 3.10
N LEU A 76 -7.90 9.57 2.60
CA LEU A 76 -6.90 8.51 2.64
C LEU A 76 -5.83 8.68 1.56
N TRP A 77 -6.09 9.43 0.49
CA TRP A 77 -5.15 9.53 -0.63
C TRP A 77 -3.81 10.13 -0.25
N TYR A 78 -3.80 11.09 0.68
CA TYR A 78 -2.56 11.66 1.20
C TYR A 78 -1.69 10.58 1.85
N SER A 79 -2.22 9.82 2.81
CA SER A 79 -1.49 8.75 3.50
C SER A 79 -1.11 7.59 2.58
N LEU A 80 -1.96 7.23 1.61
CA LEU A 80 -1.65 6.19 0.63
C LEU A 80 -0.53 6.62 -0.32
N THR A 81 -0.49 7.90 -0.71
CA THR A 81 0.60 8.47 -1.50
C THR A 81 1.91 8.48 -0.72
N GLU A 82 1.88 8.95 0.53
CA GLU A 82 3.02 8.92 1.43
C GLU A 82 3.55 7.50 1.62
N ALA A 83 2.67 6.51 1.82
CA ALA A 83 3.07 5.11 1.94
C ALA A 83 3.77 4.59 0.67
N ALA A 84 3.31 5.01 -0.51
CA ALA A 84 3.91 4.64 -1.80
C ALA A 84 5.33 5.20 -1.93
N GLU A 85 5.54 6.46 -1.57
CA GLU A 85 6.81 7.19 -1.70
C GLU A 85 7.83 6.78 -0.63
N GLU A 86 7.46 6.90 0.64
CA GLU A 86 8.39 6.89 1.77
C GLU A 86 8.69 5.47 2.27
N LYS A 87 7.66 4.65 2.48
CA LYS A 87 7.83 3.32 3.07
C LYS A 87 8.22 2.29 2.02
N ASN A 88 7.44 2.20 0.94
CA ASN A 88 7.57 1.11 -0.01
C ASN A 88 8.59 1.42 -1.12
N GLY A 89 8.56 2.62 -1.70
CA GLY A 89 9.50 3.03 -2.74
C GLY A 89 10.96 2.97 -2.28
N LYS A 90 11.27 3.50 -1.09
CA LYS A 90 12.63 3.44 -0.51
C LYS A 90 13.06 2.02 -0.17
N LYS A 91 12.15 1.17 0.33
CA LYS A 91 12.44 -0.24 0.61
C LYS A 91 12.73 -1.02 -0.67
N LEU A 92 11.96 -0.79 -1.74
CA LEU A 92 12.17 -1.39 -3.04
C LEU A 92 13.52 -0.95 -3.65
N LEU A 93 13.83 0.35 -3.62
CA LEU A 93 15.12 0.87 -4.08
C LEU A 93 16.30 0.22 -3.33
N ARG A 94 16.22 0.13 -1.99
CA ARG A 94 17.26 -0.51 -1.16
C ARG A 94 17.41 -2.00 -1.50
N ALA A 95 16.31 -2.72 -1.65
CA ALA A 95 16.33 -4.14 -2.01
C ALA A 95 16.99 -4.35 -3.39
N HIS A 96 16.63 -3.52 -4.37
CA HIS A 96 17.15 -3.61 -5.72
C HIS A 96 18.65 -3.24 -5.78
N ALA A 97 19.05 -2.17 -5.10
CA ALA A 97 20.45 -1.75 -5.01
C ALA A 97 21.32 -2.82 -4.33
N ARG A 98 20.82 -3.51 -3.30
CA ARG A 98 21.56 -4.58 -2.60
C ARG A 98 21.88 -5.76 -3.52
N VAL A 99 20.89 -6.26 -4.27
CA VAL A 99 21.07 -7.37 -5.21
C VAL A 99 22.10 -7.00 -6.30
N ARG A 100 22.09 -5.76 -6.77
CA ARG A 100 22.96 -5.30 -7.86
C ARG A 100 24.36 -4.88 -7.43
N LYS A 101 24.54 -4.42 -6.18
CA LYS A 101 25.88 -4.22 -5.59
C LYS A 101 26.66 -5.53 -5.50
N ALA A 102 25.96 -6.65 -5.28
CA ALA A 102 26.56 -7.99 -5.34
C ALA A 102 26.95 -8.41 -6.77
N SER A 103 26.37 -7.79 -7.82
CA SER A 103 26.61 -8.13 -9.23
C SER A 103 27.59 -7.21 -9.97
N GLN A 104 28.48 -6.48 -9.28
CA GLN A 104 29.69 -5.82 -9.83
C GLN A 104 29.49 -4.75 -10.94
N GLY A 105 28.32 -4.11 -11.06
CA GLY A 105 28.14 -2.99 -12.01
C GLY A 105 28.64 -1.65 -11.45
N ARG A 106 29.87 -1.22 -11.79
CA ARG A 106 30.32 0.17 -11.53
C ARG A 106 29.62 1.15 -12.48
N GLY A 107 29.24 2.33 -11.99
CA GLY A 107 28.64 3.40 -12.82
C GLY A 107 27.13 3.30 -13.07
N VAL A 108 26.42 2.42 -12.36
CA VAL A 108 24.96 2.26 -12.50
C VAL A 108 24.22 3.11 -11.46
N GLN A 109 23.30 3.95 -11.91
CA GLN A 109 22.40 4.72 -11.04
C GLN A 109 20.98 4.13 -11.10
N TYR A 110 20.34 4.01 -9.93
CA TYR A 110 18.99 3.50 -9.80
C TYR A 110 18.07 4.57 -9.22
N GLN A 111 16.90 4.72 -9.82
CA GLN A 111 15.83 5.56 -9.32
C GLN A 111 14.53 4.76 -9.30
N VAL A 112 13.78 4.86 -8.20
CA VAL A 112 12.43 4.30 -8.09
C VAL A 112 11.46 5.46 -8.02
N LYS A 113 10.50 5.50 -8.95
CA LYS A 113 9.41 6.49 -8.96
C LYS A 113 8.08 5.78 -8.77
N PRO A 114 7.27 6.13 -7.76
CA PRO A 114 5.92 5.60 -7.65
C PRO A 114 5.06 6.13 -8.79
N HIS A 115 4.16 5.28 -9.27
CA HIS A 115 3.05 5.65 -10.14
C HIS A 115 1.82 5.87 -9.26
N LEU A 116 1.32 7.11 -9.25
CA LEU A 116 0.26 7.58 -8.36
C LEU A 116 -1.01 7.92 -9.14
N PRO A 117 -2.20 7.84 -8.51
CA PRO A 117 -2.42 7.27 -7.18
C PRO A 117 -2.27 5.74 -7.20
N PRO A 118 -2.02 5.09 -6.05
CA PRO A 118 -2.01 3.64 -5.95
C PRO A 118 -3.41 3.06 -6.18
N ASP A 119 -3.49 1.79 -6.60
CA ASP A 119 -4.78 1.15 -6.86
C ASP A 119 -5.33 0.51 -5.59
N VAL A 120 -6.53 0.89 -5.18
CA VAL A 120 -7.23 0.23 -4.07
C VAL A 120 -8.08 -0.88 -4.65
N LEU A 121 -7.55 -2.10 -4.61
CA LEU A 121 -8.18 -3.27 -5.21
C LEU A 121 -9.37 -3.77 -4.39
N ARG A 122 -9.31 -3.58 -3.06
CA ARG A 122 -10.38 -4.01 -2.16
C ARG A 122 -10.37 -3.28 -0.82
N ALA A 123 -11.57 -2.98 -0.31
CA ALA A 123 -11.78 -2.53 1.06
C ALA A 123 -12.58 -3.56 1.87
N TYR A 124 -12.31 -3.61 3.17
CA TYR A 124 -12.99 -4.45 4.14
C TYR A 124 -13.26 -3.61 5.38
N VAL A 125 -14.44 -3.75 5.98
CA VAL A 125 -14.77 -3.10 7.26
C VAL A 125 -14.99 -4.19 8.29
N TYR A 126 -14.25 -4.09 9.40
CA TYR A 126 -14.39 -4.97 10.55
C TYR A 126 -15.11 -4.20 11.65
N LEU A 127 -16.19 -4.78 12.18
CA LEU A 127 -16.95 -4.20 13.28
C LEU A 127 -16.67 -4.98 14.56
N PRO A 128 -16.45 -4.31 15.70
CA PRO A 128 -16.35 -4.99 16.98
C PRO A 128 -17.68 -5.64 17.33
N LEU A 129 -17.61 -6.79 17.99
CA LEU A 129 -18.78 -7.38 18.64
C LEU A 129 -19.14 -6.54 19.86
N LYS A 130 -20.43 -6.32 20.06
CA LYS A 130 -20.93 -5.67 21.27
C LYS A 130 -20.96 -6.67 22.43
#